data_AF-A0A7X9BZ76-F1
#
_entry.id   AF-A0A7X9BZ76-F1
#
_cell.length_a   1.000
_cell.length_b   1.000
_cell.length_c   1.000
_cell.angle_alpha   90.00
_cell.angle_beta   90.00
_cell.angle_gamma   90.00
#
_symmetry.space_group_name_H-M   'P 1'
#
loop_
_entity.id
_entity.type
_entity.pdbx_description
1 polymer ?
#
loop_
_entity_poly.entity_id
_entity_poly.type
_entity_poly.pdbx_seq_one_letter_code
_entity_poly.pdbx_strand_id
1 'polypeptide(L)' 'MKASAEIKGLRVISISDGREIGKVRDLVLNPQEGKLDFFILDQESDYMGAK' A
#
# COMPACT_ATOMS: atom_id res chain seq x y z
N MET A 1 -1.06 -9.91 14.39
CA MET A 1 -0.81 -8.92 13.31
C MET A 1 0.68 -8.84 13.07
N LYS A 2 1.11 -8.75 11.81
CA LYS A 2 2.48 -8.40 11.45
C LYS A 2 2.78 -6.98 11.91
N ALA A 3 4.02 -6.69 12.31
CA ALA A 3 4.41 -5.31 12.59
C ALA A 3 4.31 -4.47 11.32
N SER A 4 4.03 -3.17 11.44
CA SER A 4 3.93 -2.26 10.28
C SER A 4 5.17 -2.30 9.39
N ALA A 5 6.36 -2.42 9.99
CA ALA A 5 7.63 -2.58 9.29
C ALA A 5 7.72 -3.87 8.45
N GLU A 6 7.01 -4.94 8.84
CA GLU A 6 6.95 -6.19 8.06
C GLU A 6 5.96 -6.10 6.89
N ILE A 7 5.06 -5.11 6.89
CA ILE A 7 4.03 -4.94 5.85
C ILE A 7 4.52 -4.02 4.73
N LYS A 8 5.37 -3.03 5.05
CA LYS A 8 5.99 -2.17 4.04
C LYS A 8 6.86 -2.99 3.08
N GLY A 9 6.77 -2.68 1.79
CA GLY A 9 7.46 -3.38 0.70
C GLY A 9 6.80 -4.68 0.23
N LEU A 10 5.74 -5.15 0.90
CA LEU A 10 4.98 -6.31 0.43
C LEU A 10 4.21 -5.98 -0.85
N ARG A 11 4.10 -6.98 -1.72
CA ARG A 11 3.34 -6.89 -2.97
C ARG A 11 1.85 -7.00 -2.70
N VAL A 12 1.08 -6.16 -3.36
CA VAL A 12 -0.39 -6.25 -3.39
C VAL A 12 -0.78 -6.94 -4.68
N ILE A 13 -1.37 -8.12 -4.57
CA ILE A 13 -1.78 -8.95 -5.71
C ILE A 13 -3.30 -9.03 -5.71
N SER A 14 -3.90 -8.69 -6.84
CA SER A 14 -5.32 -8.84 -7.09
C SER A 14 -5.71 -10.32 -7.07
N ILE A 15 -6.75 -10.67 -6.31
CA ILE A 15 -7.28 -12.05 -6.27
C ILE A 15 -8.07 -12.37 -7.54
N SER A 16 -8.72 -11.38 -8.16
CA SER A 16 -9.61 -11.60 -9.30
C SER A 16 -8.86 -11.96 -10.59
N ASP A 17 -7.66 -11.41 -10.79
CA ASP A 17 -6.87 -11.60 -12.02
C ASP A 17 -5.40 -11.96 -11.78
N GLY A 18 -4.97 -12.08 -10.52
CA GLY A 18 -3.61 -12.51 -10.16
C GLY A 18 -2.51 -11.49 -10.45
N ARG A 19 -2.86 -10.25 -10.84
CA ARG A 19 -1.88 -9.23 -11.20
C ARG A 19 -1.39 -8.46 -9.99
N GLU A 20 -0.10 -8.09 -10.02
CA GLU A 20 0.49 -7.18 -9.04
C GLU A 20 -0.01 -5.76 -9.31
N ILE A 21 -0.62 -5.15 -8.30
CA ILE A 21 -1.15 -3.78 -8.33
C ILE A 21 -0.07 -2.77 -7.93
N GLY A 22 0.88 -3.19 -7.09
CA GLY A 22 1.98 -2.38 -6.59
C GLY A 22 2.58 -2.95 -5.31
N LYS A 23 3.39 -2.14 -4.63
CA LYS A 23 4.00 -2.48 -3.32
C LYS A 23 3.55 -1.50 -2.25
N VAL A 24 3.36 -1.98 -1.02
CA VAL A 24 2.97 -1.12 0.11
C VAL A 24 4.12 -0.17 0.45
N ARG A 25 3.93 1.13 0.22
CA ARG A 25 4.84 2.19 0.67
C ARG A 25 4.59 2.53 2.13
N ASP A 26 3.33 2.78 2.48
CA ASP A 26 2.96 3.20 3.83
C ASP A 26 1.51 2.87 4.20
N LEU A 27 1.10 3.28 5.39
CA LEU A 27 -0.16 2.96 6.06
C LEU A 27 -0.87 4.23 6.50
N VAL A 28 -2.20 4.28 6.35
CA VAL A 28 -3.04 5.35 6.89
C VAL A 28 -3.81 4.81 8.09
N LEU A 29 -3.46 5.31 9.27
CA LEU A 29 -4.10 4.94 10.53
C LEU A 29 -5.17 5.96 10.90
N ASN A 30 -6.33 5.48 11.30
CA ASN A 30 -7.39 6.29 11.88
C ASN A 30 -7.18 6.37 13.39
N PRO A 31 -6.81 7.54 13.93
CA PRO A 31 -6.56 7.69 15.36
C PRO A 31 -7.83 7.65 16.22
N GLN A 32 -9.00 7.91 15.64
CA GLN A 32 -10.27 7.89 16.37
C GLN A 32 -10.73 6.46 16.65
N GLU A 33 -10.51 5.55 15.69
CA GLU A 33 -10.85 4.13 15.83
C GLU A 33 -9.68 3.24 16.27
N GLY A 34 -8.45 3.74 16.20
CA GLY A 34 -7.24 2.95 16.49
C GLY A 34 -6.99 1.85 15.45
N LYS A 35 -7.42 2.05 14.20
CA LYS A 35 -7.39 1.05 13.12
C LYS A 35 -6.62 1.54 11.90
N LEU A 36 -6.28 0.58 11.05
CA LEU A 36 -5.76 0.84 9.71
C LEU A 36 -6.93 1.01 8.74
N ASP A 37 -7.02 2.16 8.08
CA ASP A 37 -8.06 2.41 7.08
C ASP A 37 -7.54 2.10 5.66
N PHE A 38 -6.30 2.50 5.34
CA PHE A 38 -5.77 2.37 3.98
C PHE A 38 -4.29 1.99 3.90
N PHE A 39 -3.91 1.41 2.77
CA PHE A 39 -2.54 1.24 2.32
C PHE A 39 -2.21 2.28 1.26
N ILE A 40 -1.01 2.85 1.34
CA ILE A 40 -0.44 3.67 0.27
C ILE A 40 0.47 2.76 -0.55
N LEU A 41 0.22 2.69 -1.86
CA LEU A 41 1.01 1.87 -2.77
C LEU A 41 1.98 2.75 -3.57
N ASP A 42 3.16 2.22 -3.88
CA ASP A 42 3.98 2.75 -4.97
C ASP A 42 3.49 2.17 -6.29
N GLN A 43 3.09 3.04 -7.22
CA GLN A 43 2.74 2.66 -8.59
C GLN A 43 3.81 3.15 -9.57
N GLU A 44 4.09 2.37 -10.62
CA GLU A 44 5.06 2.77 -11.66
C GLU A 44 4.68 4.09 -12.35
N SER A 45 3.39 4.46 -12.33
CA SER A 45 2.87 5.73 -12.87
C SER A 45 2.99 6.93 -11.94
N ASP A 46 3.42 6.78 -10.69
CA ASP A 46 3.52 7.90 -9.73
C ASP A 46 4.62 8.91 -10.14
N TYR A 47 5.50 8.53 -11.05
CA TYR A 47 6.47 9.42 -11.71
C TYR A 47 5.91 10.07 -12.98
N MET A 48 4.84 10.86 -12.85
CA MET A 48 4.47 11.85 -13.87
C MET A 48 5.08 13.20 -13.52
N GLY A 49 6.42 13.26 -13.49
CA GLY A 49 7.16 14.49 -13.22
C GLY A 49 6.59 15.67 -14.01
N ALA A 50 6.43 16.82 -13.36
CA ALA A 50 5.93 18.03 -14.00
C ALA A 50 6.73 18.29 -15.28
N LYS A 51 6.02 18.33 -16.43
CA LYS A 51 6.58 18.70 -17.72
C LYS A 51 6.35 20.18 -17.98
#